data_AF-A0A508AXM2-F1
#
_entry.id   AF-A0A508AXM2-F1
#
_cell.length_a   1.000
_cell.length_b   1.000
_cell.length_c   1.000
_cell.angle_alpha   90.00
_cell.angle_beta   90.00
_cell.angle_gamma   90.00
#
_symmetry.space_group_name_H-M   'P 1'
#
loop_
_entity.id
_entity.type
_entity.pdbx_description
1 polymer ?
#
loop_
_entity_poly.entity_id
_entity_poly.type
_entity_poly.pdbx_seq_one_letter_code
_entity_poly.pdbx_strand_id
1 'polypeptide(L)'
;MRLLPLVRPGRQARLEAGFESIRRLRDARTPEVVCLVAAIVPSLFGMASLEALPGISSWRAADGGGPSLAVQWLNVVSMPLFRFVGALWLWRFCLWVHLLWRLSRIGLVLRPAHPDGAGGIAFLGVVQARFAILAFAGGLLICGEAANQVLYLGETVPGLRFLLLGYVVGVTAMLLAPLALLAPTMLRARRKAMRRYDLLGHRMARRFDRRWTKLPALAGGDSLLDDDDASGMADYAGGPYQAVKSMSSMPLSRGNLLTIVLMAAVPLVPLVFLAMPLAELFARIFSTLF
;
A
#
# COMPACT_ATOMS: atom_id res chain seq x y z
N MET A 1 -9.35 16.86 6.35
CA MET A 1 -9.91 16.24 5.13
C MET A 1 -11.35 15.82 5.44
N ARG A 2 -12.37 16.49 4.87
CA ARG A 2 -13.79 16.25 5.21
C ARG A 2 -14.33 15.13 4.32
N LEU A 3 -14.54 13.92 4.87
CA LEU A 3 -15.20 12.79 4.19
C LEU A 3 -16.73 12.87 4.18
N LEU A 4 -17.28 13.99 4.68
CA LEU A 4 -18.72 14.26 4.77
C LEU A 4 -19.52 14.00 3.48
N PRO A 5 -19.02 14.28 2.25
CA PRO A 5 -19.79 14.00 1.04
C PRO A 5 -19.83 12.52 0.62
N LEU A 6 -19.03 11.65 1.24
CA LEU A 6 -18.94 10.22 0.92
C LEU A 6 -19.82 9.33 1.82
N VAL A 7 -20.53 9.91 2.78
CA VAL A 7 -21.34 9.19 3.77
C VAL A 7 -22.80 9.61 3.65
N ARG A 8 -23.73 8.65 3.78
CA ARG A 8 -25.17 8.92 3.71
C ARG A 8 -25.59 9.96 4.77
N PRO A 9 -26.51 10.88 4.44
CA PRO A 9 -27.14 11.74 5.45
C PRO A 9 -27.74 10.84 6.56
N GLY A 10 -27.41 11.12 7.82
CA GLY A 10 -27.76 10.30 8.99
C GLY A 10 -26.67 9.36 9.52
N ARG A 11 -25.59 9.10 8.77
CA ARG A 11 -24.42 8.32 9.26
C ARG A 11 -23.17 9.16 9.55
N GLN A 12 -23.26 10.47 9.33
CA GLN A 12 -22.16 11.41 9.56
C GLN A 12 -21.73 11.44 11.04
N ALA A 13 -22.69 11.50 11.97
CA ALA A 13 -22.40 11.45 13.41
C ALA A 13 -21.65 10.16 13.84
N ARG A 14 -21.99 9.01 13.25
CA ARG A 14 -21.27 7.74 13.51
C ARG A 14 -19.84 7.76 12.96
N LEU A 15 -19.62 8.41 11.81
CA LEU A 15 -18.30 8.58 11.23
C LEU A 15 -17.45 9.50 12.10
N GLU A 16 -18.00 10.64 12.52
CA GLU A 16 -17.34 11.60 13.40
C GLU A 16 -16.99 10.99 14.75
N ALA A 17 -17.94 10.28 15.39
CA ALA A 17 -17.66 9.54 16.63
C ALA A 17 -16.56 8.47 16.44
N GLY A 18 -16.51 7.83 15.27
CA GLY A 18 -15.43 6.91 14.91
C GLY A 18 -14.07 7.59 14.79
N PHE A 19 -14.02 8.74 14.12
CA PHE A 19 -12.80 9.54 14.03
C PHE A 19 -12.34 10.07 15.38
N GLU A 20 -13.26 10.55 16.22
CA GLU A 20 -12.94 10.99 17.57
C GLU A 20 -12.45 9.84 18.44
N SER A 21 -13.01 8.65 18.32
CA SER A 21 -12.48 7.46 19.00
C SER A 21 -11.04 7.16 18.58
N ILE A 22 -10.71 7.27 17.29
CA ILE A 22 -9.38 6.98 16.77
C ILE A 22 -8.40 8.09 17.13
N ARG A 23 -8.83 9.36 17.10
CA ARG A 23 -8.05 10.50 17.57
C ARG A 23 -7.70 10.34 19.05
N ARG A 24 -8.67 9.98 19.89
CA ARG A 24 -8.43 9.70 21.32
C ARG A 24 -7.44 8.56 21.52
N LEU A 25 -7.52 7.47 20.75
CA LEU A 25 -6.55 6.36 20.82
C LEU A 25 -5.15 6.76 20.33
N ARG A 26 -5.08 7.63 19.32
CA ARG A 26 -3.81 8.17 18.80
C ARG A 26 -3.16 9.14 19.78
N ASP A 27 -3.96 9.99 20.42
CA ASP A 27 -3.49 11.06 21.31
C ASP A 27 -3.32 10.56 22.77
N ALA A 28 -3.72 9.30 23.04
CA ALA A 28 -3.48 8.66 24.32
C ALA A 28 -1.97 8.42 24.52
N ARG A 29 -1.48 8.71 25.73
CA ARG A 29 -0.09 8.41 26.13
C ARG A 29 0.14 6.93 26.42
N THR A 30 -0.93 6.16 26.65
CA THR A 30 -0.84 4.73 26.99
C THR A 30 -0.10 3.90 25.94
N PRO A 31 -0.38 3.98 24.62
CA PRO A 31 0.39 3.25 23.62
C PRO A 31 1.85 3.70 23.55
N GLU A 32 2.15 4.98 23.75
CA GLU A 32 3.53 5.47 23.76
C GLU A 32 4.33 4.86 24.92
N VAL A 33 3.75 4.83 26.12
CA VAL A 33 4.36 4.20 27.30
C VAL A 33 4.53 2.70 27.08
N VAL A 34 3.52 2.01 26.53
CA VAL A 34 3.62 0.57 26.22
C VAL A 34 4.71 0.30 25.19
N CYS A 35 4.80 1.10 24.13
CA CYS A 35 5.88 1.00 23.14
C CYS A 35 7.25 1.25 23.76
N LEU A 36 7.36 2.21 24.68
CA LEU A 36 8.62 2.52 25.38
C LEU A 36 9.07 1.35 26.27
N VAL A 37 8.15 0.81 27.08
CA VAL A 37 8.42 -0.35 27.92
C VAL A 37 8.82 -1.55 27.06
N ALA A 38 8.05 -1.85 26.01
CA ALA A 38 8.36 -2.95 25.09
C ALA A 38 9.71 -2.79 24.37
N ALA A 39 10.16 -1.55 24.12
CA ALA A 39 11.44 -1.28 23.48
C ALA A 39 12.65 -1.47 24.41
N ILE A 40 12.48 -1.15 25.70
CA ILE A 40 13.55 -1.20 26.71
C ILE A 40 13.71 -2.61 27.29
N VAL A 41 12.61 -3.35 27.49
CA VAL A 41 12.60 -4.67 28.12
C VAL A 41 13.66 -5.63 27.56
N PRO A 42 13.79 -5.86 26.23
CA PRO A 42 14.77 -6.82 25.73
C PRO A 42 16.22 -6.41 26.02
N SER A 43 16.50 -5.10 26.13
CA SER A 43 17.82 -4.60 26.51
C SER A 43 18.14 -4.80 27.99
N LEU A 44 17.12 -4.78 28.88
CA LEU A 44 17.30 -5.05 30.31
C LEU A 44 17.61 -6.51 30.60
N PHE A 45 17.01 -7.43 29.83
CA PHE A 45 17.21 -8.87 30.01
C PHE A 45 18.44 -9.41 29.26
N GLY A 46 19.30 -8.52 28.71
CA GLY A 46 20.48 -8.94 27.96
C GLY A 46 20.15 -9.78 26.72
N MET A 47 18.92 -9.66 26.20
CA MET A 47 18.48 -10.40 25.02
C MET A 47 19.22 -9.80 23.83
N ALA A 48 20.26 -10.50 23.37
CA ALA A 48 21.17 -10.00 22.34
C ALA A 48 20.38 -9.61 21.09
N SER A 49 20.52 -8.35 20.67
CA SER A 49 19.74 -7.77 19.58
C SER A 49 20.16 -8.27 18.20
N LEU A 50 21.43 -8.64 18.07
CA LEU A 50 22.09 -9.13 16.86
C LEU A 50 23.15 -10.13 17.36
N GLU A 51 22.92 -11.41 17.13
CA GLU A 51 23.89 -12.45 17.52
C GLU A 51 25.23 -12.20 16.83
N ALA A 52 26.31 -12.36 17.59
CA ALA A 52 27.65 -12.33 16.99
C ALA A 52 27.86 -13.65 16.25
N LEU A 53 28.44 -13.58 15.06
CA LEU A 53 28.87 -14.78 14.34
C LEU A 53 29.93 -15.51 15.17
N PRO A 54 29.71 -16.78 15.53
CA PRO A 54 30.64 -17.53 16.34
C PRO A 54 31.98 -17.69 15.61
N GLY A 55 33.09 -17.41 16.30
CA GLY A 55 34.44 -17.56 15.76
C GLY A 55 34.96 -16.40 14.92
N ILE A 56 34.20 -15.30 14.79
CA ILE A 56 34.60 -14.14 13.97
C ILE A 56 34.94 -12.95 14.87
N SER A 57 36.18 -12.46 14.75
CA SER A 57 36.61 -11.24 15.42
C SER A 57 35.74 -10.07 14.95
N SER A 58 35.05 -9.43 15.88
CA SER A 58 34.19 -8.28 15.57
C SER A 58 34.42 -7.17 16.57
N TRP A 59 34.03 -5.95 16.18
CA TRP A 59 34.03 -4.75 17.02
C TRP A 59 33.24 -4.88 18.32
N ARG A 60 32.56 -6.02 18.52
CA ARG A 60 31.73 -6.34 19.66
C ARG A 60 32.50 -6.74 20.92
N ALA A 61 33.68 -7.33 20.75
CA ALA A 61 34.57 -7.67 21.86
C ALA A 61 35.65 -6.60 22.00
N ALA A 62 35.92 -6.17 23.24
CA ALA A 62 37.13 -5.42 23.55
C ALA A 62 38.32 -6.38 23.67
N ASP A 63 39.55 -5.85 23.57
CA ASP A 63 40.80 -6.63 23.65
C ASP A 63 40.96 -7.46 24.94
N GLY A 64 40.16 -7.15 25.98
CA GLY A 64 40.09 -7.89 27.26
C GLY A 64 38.95 -8.90 27.40
N GLY A 65 38.26 -9.28 26.32
CA GLY A 65 37.22 -10.32 26.33
C GLY A 65 35.83 -9.88 26.84
N GLY A 66 35.67 -8.63 27.25
CA GLY A 66 34.38 -8.02 27.63
C GLY A 66 33.66 -7.32 26.48
N PRO A 67 32.37 -6.94 26.64
CA PRO A 67 31.63 -6.19 25.63
C PRO A 67 32.26 -4.82 25.41
N SER A 68 32.57 -4.48 24.16
CA SER A 68 33.11 -3.16 23.82
C SER A 68 32.12 -2.04 24.14
N LEU A 69 32.63 -0.81 24.36
CA LEU A 69 31.79 0.38 24.58
C LEU A 69 30.79 0.59 23.43
N ALA A 70 31.17 0.23 22.21
CA ALA A 70 30.31 0.33 21.05
C ALA A 70 29.08 -0.61 21.14
N VAL A 71 29.25 -1.85 21.60
CA VAL A 71 28.11 -2.78 21.79
C VAL A 71 27.23 -2.37 22.95
N GLN A 72 27.81 -1.85 24.02
CA GLN A 72 27.04 -1.31 25.14
C GLN A 72 26.17 -0.14 24.67
N TRP A 73 26.71 0.78 23.87
CA TRP A 73 25.95 1.87 23.26
C TRP A 73 24.84 1.37 22.33
N LEU A 74 25.15 0.39 21.46
CA LEU A 74 24.15 -0.21 20.57
C LEU A 74 22.97 -0.80 21.36
N ASN A 75 23.24 -1.55 22.43
CA ASN A 75 22.21 -2.26 23.18
C ASN A 75 21.40 -1.34 24.11
N VAL A 76 22.02 -0.31 24.71
CA VAL A 76 21.37 0.59 25.68
C VAL A 76 20.65 1.75 24.99
N VAL A 77 21.18 2.26 23.87
CA VAL A 77 20.66 3.48 23.24
C VAL A 77 20.06 3.18 21.88
N SER A 78 20.86 2.69 20.93
CA SER A 78 20.45 2.60 19.54
C SER A 78 19.33 1.59 19.30
N MET A 79 19.39 0.40 19.91
CA MET A 79 18.37 -0.63 19.75
C MET A 79 17.04 -0.30 20.42
N PRO A 80 16.99 0.18 21.66
CA PRO A 80 15.75 0.68 22.27
C PRO A 80 15.13 1.80 21.44
N LEU A 81 15.93 2.74 20.95
CA LEU A 81 15.42 3.81 20.09
C LEU A 81 14.82 3.25 18.78
N PHE A 82 15.52 2.33 18.12
CA PHE A 82 15.04 1.66 16.91
C PHE A 82 13.72 0.92 17.15
N ARG A 83 13.67 0.10 18.21
CA ARG A 83 12.46 -0.67 18.62
C ARG A 83 11.31 0.26 18.97
N PHE A 84 11.57 1.35 19.69
CA PHE A 84 10.56 2.32 20.09
C PHE A 84 9.92 3.00 18.87
N VAL A 85 10.74 3.54 17.97
CA VAL A 85 10.24 4.17 16.73
C VAL A 85 9.49 3.15 15.87
N GLY A 86 10.02 1.93 15.73
CA GLY A 86 9.35 0.85 15.01
C GLY A 86 8.00 0.49 15.62
N ALA A 87 7.92 0.36 16.95
CA ALA A 87 6.69 0.07 17.68
C ALA A 87 5.65 1.19 17.52
N LEU A 88 6.05 2.47 17.53
CA LEU A 88 5.15 3.59 17.27
C LEU A 88 4.59 3.55 15.84
N TRP A 89 5.41 3.21 14.85
CA TRP A 89 4.95 3.05 13.47
C TRP A 89 4.01 1.86 13.31
N LEU A 90 4.29 0.73 13.96
CA LEU A 90 3.39 -0.43 14.00
C LEU A 90 2.07 -0.09 14.69
N TRP A 91 2.10 0.66 15.80
CA TRP A 91 0.89 1.14 16.45
C TRP A 91 0.05 2.03 15.53
N ARG A 92 0.69 2.99 14.85
CA ARG A 92 0.03 3.83 13.83
C ARG A 92 -0.57 3.00 12.69
N PHE A 93 0.12 1.93 12.29
CA PHE A 93 -0.38 0.99 11.30
C PHE A 93 -1.62 0.24 11.84
N CYS A 94 -1.60 -0.26 13.07
CA CYS A 94 -2.76 -0.89 13.71
C CYS A 94 -3.97 0.05 13.79
N LEU A 95 -3.75 1.32 14.18
CA LEU A 95 -4.81 2.35 14.19
C LEU A 95 -5.37 2.58 12.78
N TRP A 96 -4.51 2.58 11.77
CA TRP A 96 -4.91 2.70 10.38
C TRP A 96 -5.73 1.49 9.90
N VAL A 97 -5.32 0.27 10.23
CA VAL A 97 -6.11 -0.94 9.94
C VAL A 97 -7.48 -0.86 10.63
N HIS A 98 -7.52 -0.46 11.90
CA HIS A 98 -8.76 -0.30 12.64
C HIS A 98 -9.68 0.76 12.00
N LEU A 99 -9.11 1.86 11.51
CA LEU A 99 -9.85 2.89 10.78
C LEU A 99 -10.46 2.32 9.49
N LEU A 100 -9.66 1.64 8.65
CA LEU A 100 -10.13 1.05 7.40
C LEU A 100 -11.21 0.00 7.65
N TRP A 101 -11.04 -0.82 8.69
CA TRP A 101 -12.04 -1.78 9.12
C TRP A 101 -13.36 -1.09 9.49
N ARG A 102 -13.34 -0.04 10.32
CA ARG A 102 -14.56 0.72 10.66
C ARG A 102 -15.20 1.36 9.42
N LEU A 103 -14.40 1.97 8.55
CA LEU A 103 -14.89 2.58 7.31
C LEU A 103 -15.61 1.56 6.43
N SER A 104 -15.10 0.32 6.34
CA SER A 104 -15.77 -0.74 5.57
C SER A 104 -17.17 -1.10 6.12
N ARG A 105 -17.40 -0.92 7.42
CA ARG A 105 -18.66 -1.26 8.12
C ARG A 105 -19.69 -0.12 8.14
N ILE A 106 -19.26 1.14 8.05
CA ILE A 106 -20.15 2.32 8.14
C ILE A 106 -21.05 2.47 6.88
N GLY A 107 -20.72 1.77 5.79
CA GLY A 107 -21.51 1.76 4.55
C GLY A 107 -21.26 3.00 3.71
N LEU A 108 -20.02 3.13 3.23
CA LEU A 108 -19.56 4.20 2.35
C LEU A 108 -20.45 4.32 1.09
N VAL A 109 -20.77 5.56 0.70
CA VAL A 109 -21.44 5.86 -0.56
C VAL A 109 -20.36 6.13 -1.60
N LEU A 110 -19.85 5.05 -2.17
CA LEU A 110 -18.90 5.14 -3.27
C LEU A 110 -19.62 5.61 -4.54
N ARG A 111 -18.95 6.46 -5.32
CA ARG A 111 -19.44 6.93 -6.62
C ARG A 111 -18.59 6.32 -7.73
N PRO A 112 -18.97 5.17 -8.33
CA PRO A 112 -18.10 4.45 -9.26
C PRO A 112 -17.66 5.23 -10.52
N ALA A 113 -18.40 6.27 -10.91
CA ALA A 113 -18.03 7.16 -12.02
C ALA A 113 -17.09 8.32 -11.61
N HIS A 114 -16.56 8.29 -10.37
CA HIS A 114 -15.62 9.32 -9.90
C HIS A 114 -14.29 9.23 -10.67
N PRO A 115 -13.66 10.36 -11.06
CA PRO A 115 -12.44 10.36 -11.88
C PRO A 115 -11.19 9.78 -11.19
N ASP A 116 -11.29 9.42 -9.90
CA ASP A 116 -10.17 8.85 -9.13
C ASP A 116 -10.00 7.33 -9.33
N GLY A 117 -10.91 6.69 -10.07
CA GLY A 117 -10.88 5.24 -10.32
C GLY A 117 -11.14 4.37 -9.09
N ALA A 118 -11.40 4.96 -7.92
CA ALA A 118 -11.63 4.25 -6.67
C ALA A 118 -12.95 4.67 -5.98
N GLY A 119 -13.79 5.44 -6.68
CA GLY A 119 -15.10 5.81 -6.18
C GLY A 119 -15.10 6.89 -5.10
N GLY A 120 -14.06 7.74 -5.09
CA GLY A 120 -13.86 8.84 -4.16
C GLY A 120 -12.95 8.52 -2.96
N ILE A 121 -12.33 7.33 -2.93
CA ILE A 121 -11.48 6.88 -1.81
C ILE A 121 -10.03 6.56 -2.23
N ALA A 122 -9.58 7.01 -3.41
CA ALA A 122 -8.20 6.77 -3.88
C ALA A 122 -7.14 7.33 -2.92
N PHE A 123 -7.45 8.40 -2.19
CA PHE A 123 -6.55 9.00 -1.21
C PHE A 123 -6.16 8.04 -0.07
N LEU A 124 -6.98 7.02 0.24
CA LEU A 124 -6.64 6.01 1.24
C LEU A 124 -5.40 5.21 0.81
N GLY A 125 -5.26 4.94 -0.50
CA GLY A 125 -4.06 4.31 -1.04
C GLY A 125 -2.81 5.18 -0.87
N VAL A 126 -2.94 6.50 -1.01
CA VAL A 126 -1.81 7.44 -0.82
C VAL A 126 -1.35 7.43 0.64
N VAL A 127 -2.29 7.35 1.58
CA VAL A 127 -1.96 7.21 3.01
C VAL A 127 -1.33 5.85 3.29
N GLN A 128 -1.82 4.76 2.67
CA GLN A 128 -1.22 3.43 2.79
C GLN A 128 0.25 3.43 2.38
N ALA A 129 0.59 4.10 1.27
CA ALA A 129 1.96 4.15 0.77
C ALA A 129 2.95 4.81 1.75
N ARG A 130 2.49 5.64 2.70
CA ARG A 130 3.37 6.23 3.73
C ARG A 130 3.93 5.20 4.71
N PHE A 131 3.27 4.05 4.85
CA PHE A 131 3.79 2.94 5.66
C PHE A 131 4.91 2.16 4.96
N ALA A 132 5.26 2.49 3.71
CA ALA A 132 6.40 1.90 3.01
C ALA A 132 7.73 2.09 3.76
N ILE A 133 7.84 3.10 4.64
CA ILE A 133 9.01 3.28 5.51
C ILE A 133 9.26 2.07 6.42
N LEU A 134 8.21 1.33 6.81
CA LEU A 134 8.36 0.07 7.57
C LEU A 134 9.03 -1.00 6.73
N ALA A 135 8.68 -1.11 5.44
CA ALA A 135 9.32 -2.04 4.52
C ALA A 135 10.78 -1.65 4.23
N PHE A 136 11.08 -0.34 4.19
CA PHE A 136 12.45 0.13 4.09
C PHE A 136 13.29 -0.24 5.32
N ALA A 137 12.77 0.03 6.53
CA ALA A 137 13.45 -0.30 7.77
C ALA A 137 13.70 -1.82 7.93
N GLY A 138 12.70 -2.65 7.63
CA GLY A 138 12.88 -4.10 7.63
C GLY A 138 13.86 -4.58 6.56
N GLY A 139 13.90 -3.91 5.39
CA GLY A 139 14.80 -4.25 4.30
C GLY A 139 16.26 -4.03 4.69
N LEU A 140 16.55 -2.97 5.46
CA LEU A 140 17.88 -2.72 6.01
C LEU A 140 18.32 -3.84 6.96
N LEU A 141 17.42 -4.32 7.83
CA LEU A 141 17.73 -5.42 8.74
C LEU A 141 18.05 -6.71 7.97
N ILE A 142 17.19 -7.08 7.01
CA ILE A 142 17.39 -8.26 6.17
C ILE A 142 18.66 -8.12 5.32
N CYS A 143 18.96 -6.92 4.81
CA CYS A 143 20.18 -6.65 4.07
C CYS A 143 21.42 -6.85 4.94
N GLY A 144 21.43 -6.32 6.16
CA GLY A 144 22.57 -6.47 7.07
C GLY A 144 22.82 -7.94 7.43
N GLU A 145 21.76 -8.69 7.69
CA GLU A 145 21.85 -10.12 8.01
C GLU A 145 22.31 -10.95 6.79
N ALA A 146 21.73 -10.71 5.62
CA ALA A 146 22.16 -11.38 4.40
C ALA A 146 23.62 -11.04 4.04
N ALA A 147 24.05 -9.80 4.26
CA ALA A 147 25.43 -9.39 4.02
C ALA A 147 26.40 -10.13 4.96
N ASN A 148 26.01 -10.34 6.22
CA ASN A 148 26.79 -11.15 7.16
C ASN A 148 26.95 -12.59 6.67
N GLN A 149 25.88 -13.22 6.19
CA GLN A 149 25.92 -14.58 5.67
C GLN A 149 26.82 -14.71 4.44
N VAL A 150 26.76 -13.74 3.52
CA VAL A 150 27.57 -13.75 2.29
C VAL A 150 29.05 -13.48 2.58
N LEU A 151 29.35 -12.47 3.39
CA LEU A 151 30.73 -12.05 3.64
C LEU A 151 31.49 -13.01 4.57
N TYR A 152 30.80 -13.61 5.54
CA TYR A 152 31.45 -14.30 6.64
C TYR A 152 31.13 -15.80 6.72
N LEU A 153 29.98 -16.24 6.23
CA LEU A 153 29.56 -17.65 6.26
C LEU A 153 29.72 -18.35 4.91
N GLY A 154 30.23 -17.65 3.89
CA GLY A 154 30.45 -18.20 2.56
C GLY A 154 29.17 -18.48 1.77
N GLU A 155 28.03 -17.92 2.21
CA GLU A 155 26.75 -18.08 1.53
C GLU A 155 26.74 -17.30 0.21
N THR A 156 25.95 -17.74 -0.77
CA THR A 156 25.85 -17.03 -2.05
C THR A 156 24.56 -16.21 -2.10
N VAL A 157 24.59 -15.04 -2.74
CA VAL A 157 23.38 -14.21 -2.92
C VAL A 157 22.25 -14.97 -3.65
N PRO A 158 22.52 -15.79 -4.69
CA PRO A 158 21.52 -16.68 -5.26
C PRO A 158 20.92 -17.69 -4.28
N GLY A 159 21.67 -18.16 -3.28
CA GLY A 159 21.18 -19.02 -2.20
C GLY A 159 20.12 -18.33 -1.35
N LEU A 160 20.29 -17.03 -1.09
CA LEU A 160 19.37 -16.21 -0.30
C LEU A 160 18.17 -15.65 -1.09
N ARG A 161 18.05 -15.95 -2.39
CA ARG A 161 17.01 -15.36 -3.26
C ARG A 161 15.58 -15.55 -2.73
N PHE A 162 15.29 -16.70 -2.10
CA PHE A 162 13.95 -16.98 -1.58
C PHE A 162 13.66 -16.19 -0.30
N LEU A 163 14.67 -15.97 0.54
CA LEU A 163 14.55 -15.08 1.70
C LEU A 163 14.31 -13.64 1.26
N LEU A 164 15.11 -13.13 0.32
CA LEU A 164 15.00 -11.77 -0.19
C LEU A 164 13.67 -11.52 -0.92
N LEU A 165 13.31 -12.42 -1.84
CA LEU A 165 12.03 -12.34 -2.57
C LEU A 165 10.85 -12.52 -1.63
N GLY A 166 10.93 -13.48 -0.71
CA GLY A 166 9.91 -13.74 0.31
C GLY A 166 9.69 -12.53 1.21
N TYR A 167 10.76 -11.83 1.58
CA TYR A 167 10.68 -10.57 2.32
C TYR A 167 9.94 -9.49 1.52
N VAL A 168 10.39 -9.19 0.29
CA VAL A 168 9.79 -8.14 -0.55
C VAL A 168 8.31 -8.40 -0.82
N VAL A 169 7.97 -9.64 -1.20
CA VAL A 169 6.58 -10.04 -1.46
C VAL A 169 5.76 -10.04 -0.17
N GLY A 170 6.29 -10.60 0.90
CA GLY A 170 5.62 -10.72 2.19
C GLY A 170 5.32 -9.37 2.82
N VAL A 171 6.31 -8.47 2.89
CA VAL A 171 6.12 -7.13 3.47
C VAL A 171 5.18 -6.28 2.62
N THR A 172 5.26 -6.40 1.29
CA THR A 172 4.34 -5.71 0.37
C THR A 172 2.91 -6.21 0.58
N ALA A 173 2.71 -7.54 0.64
CA ALA A 173 1.40 -8.13 0.91
C ALA A 173 0.85 -7.71 2.27
N MET A 174 1.68 -7.74 3.32
CA MET A 174 1.32 -7.30 4.68
C MET A 174 0.89 -5.83 4.70
N LEU A 175 1.63 -4.96 4.02
CA LEU A 175 1.30 -3.54 3.93
C LEU A 175 0.06 -3.28 3.07
N LEU A 176 -0.30 -4.14 2.11
CA LEU A 176 -1.50 -3.97 1.29
C LEU A 176 -2.74 -4.62 1.90
N ALA A 177 -2.59 -5.60 2.77
CA ALA A 177 -3.67 -6.35 3.40
C ALA A 177 -4.79 -5.46 4.01
N PRO A 178 -4.49 -4.32 4.68
CA PRO A 178 -5.55 -3.46 5.23
C PRO A 178 -6.50 -2.88 4.18
N LEU A 179 -6.02 -2.62 2.96
CA LEU A 179 -6.85 -2.11 1.86
C LEU A 179 -7.86 -3.16 1.37
N ALA A 180 -7.56 -4.45 1.53
CA ALA A 180 -8.47 -5.53 1.16
C ALA A 180 -9.78 -5.49 1.96
N LEU A 181 -9.80 -4.89 3.15
CA LEU A 181 -11.01 -4.66 3.94
C LEU A 181 -12.05 -3.81 3.19
N LEU A 182 -11.62 -2.94 2.28
CA LEU A 182 -12.50 -2.10 1.48
C LEU A 182 -12.94 -2.75 0.16
N ALA A 183 -12.20 -3.77 -0.31
CA ALA A 183 -12.50 -4.48 -1.55
C ALA A 183 -13.97 -4.96 -1.67
N PRO A 184 -14.58 -5.62 -0.67
CA PRO A 184 -15.97 -6.07 -0.81
C PRO A 184 -16.95 -4.90 -0.97
N THR A 185 -16.68 -3.76 -0.33
CA THR A 185 -17.53 -2.56 -0.44
C THR A 185 -17.42 -1.94 -1.83
N MET A 186 -16.20 -1.84 -2.38
CA MET A 186 -15.93 -1.33 -3.72
C MET A 186 -16.54 -2.24 -4.80
N LEU A 187 -16.34 -3.55 -4.71
CA LEU A 187 -16.89 -4.53 -5.65
C LEU A 187 -18.42 -4.52 -5.67
N ARG A 188 -19.08 -4.40 -4.50
CA ARG A 188 -20.54 -4.25 -4.43
C ARG A 188 -21.00 -2.94 -5.08
N ALA A 189 -20.30 -1.83 -4.85
CA ALA A 189 -20.61 -0.55 -5.46
C ALA A 189 -20.44 -0.59 -6.99
N ARG A 190 -19.32 -1.14 -7.48
CA ARG A 190 -19.04 -1.34 -8.91
C ARG A 190 -20.11 -2.19 -9.57
N ARG A 191 -20.45 -3.37 -9.02
CA ARG A 191 -21.51 -4.24 -9.57
C ARG A 191 -22.88 -3.57 -9.59
N LYS A 192 -23.23 -2.81 -8.55
CA LYS A 192 -24.49 -2.07 -8.48
C LYS A 192 -24.54 -0.95 -9.52
N ALA A 193 -23.45 -0.22 -9.72
CA ALA A 193 -23.36 0.80 -10.74
C ALA A 193 -23.40 0.17 -12.13
N MET A 194 -22.63 -0.88 -12.40
CA MET A 194 -22.61 -1.57 -13.70
C MET A 194 -24.03 -1.88 -14.16
N ARG A 195 -24.83 -2.58 -13.33
CA ARG A 195 -26.23 -2.89 -13.66
C ARG A 195 -27.10 -1.65 -13.96
N ARG A 196 -26.90 -0.55 -13.25
CA ARG A 196 -27.67 0.69 -13.47
C ARG A 196 -27.27 1.36 -14.79
N TYR A 197 -25.98 1.36 -15.08
CA TYR A 197 -25.42 1.89 -16.30
C TYR A 197 -25.82 0.99 -17.48
N ASP A 198 -25.74 -0.34 -17.38
CA ASP A 198 -26.22 -1.26 -18.43
C ASP A 198 -27.70 -1.00 -18.77
N LEU A 199 -28.56 -0.84 -17.75
CA LEU A 199 -29.97 -0.49 -17.96
C LEU A 199 -30.16 0.88 -18.61
N LEU A 200 -29.33 1.86 -18.29
CA LEU A 200 -29.36 3.16 -18.94
C LEU A 200 -28.91 3.07 -20.39
N GLY A 201 -27.80 2.38 -20.67
CA GLY A 201 -27.29 2.13 -22.01
C GLY A 201 -28.31 1.40 -22.88
N HIS A 202 -28.97 0.38 -22.35
CA HIS A 202 -30.08 -0.30 -23.06
C HIS A 202 -31.26 0.63 -23.35
N ARG A 203 -31.61 1.54 -22.44
CA ARG A 203 -32.68 2.53 -22.69
C ARG A 203 -32.28 3.54 -23.76
N MET A 204 -31.02 4.00 -23.74
CA MET A 204 -30.48 4.90 -24.75
C MET A 204 -30.43 4.23 -26.12
N ALA A 205 -29.86 3.02 -26.22
CA ALA A 205 -29.81 2.23 -27.45
C ALA A 205 -31.22 1.99 -28.04
N ARG A 206 -32.18 1.52 -27.24
CA ARG A 206 -33.56 1.33 -27.71
C ARG A 206 -34.23 2.62 -28.19
N ARG A 207 -33.94 3.76 -27.53
CA ARG A 207 -34.49 5.07 -27.93
C ARG A 207 -33.86 5.53 -29.25
N PHE A 208 -32.57 5.28 -29.42
CA PHE A 208 -31.83 5.54 -30.65
C PHE A 208 -32.38 4.67 -31.79
N ASP A 209 -32.44 3.34 -31.63
CA ASP A 209 -32.94 2.40 -32.64
C ASP A 209 -34.36 2.76 -33.11
N ARG A 210 -35.29 3.02 -32.17
CA ARG A 210 -36.68 3.38 -32.51
C ARG A 210 -36.80 4.64 -33.38
N ARG A 211 -35.86 5.58 -33.26
CA ARG A 211 -35.81 6.76 -34.11
C ARG A 211 -35.09 6.47 -35.41
N TRP A 212 -33.97 5.76 -35.35
CA TRP A 212 -33.20 5.33 -36.51
C TRP A 212 -34.07 4.57 -37.53
N THR A 213 -34.89 3.62 -37.08
CA THR A 213 -35.77 2.84 -37.97
C THR A 213 -36.92 3.66 -38.57
N LYS A 214 -37.26 4.83 -37.98
CA LYS A 214 -38.34 5.70 -38.46
C LYS A 214 -37.87 6.79 -39.43
N LEU A 215 -36.58 6.83 -39.77
CA LEU A 215 -36.01 7.85 -40.66
C LEU A 215 -36.70 8.01 -42.02
N PRO A 216 -37.16 6.94 -42.70
CA PRO A 216 -37.80 7.10 -44.00
C PRO A 216 -39.12 7.88 -43.94
N ALA A 217 -39.70 8.09 -42.76
CA ALA A 217 -40.98 8.79 -42.56
C ALA A 217 -40.83 10.26 -42.10
N LEU A 218 -39.61 10.71 -41.76
CA LEU A 218 -39.32 12.10 -41.35
C LEU A 218 -38.75 12.86 -42.55
N ALA A 219 -39.59 13.09 -43.56
CA ALA A 219 -39.26 13.91 -44.74
C ALA A 219 -39.30 15.42 -44.42
N GLY A 220 -38.54 15.86 -43.41
CA GLY A 220 -38.50 17.26 -42.97
C GLY A 220 -37.29 17.57 -42.11
N GLY A 221 -36.18 17.95 -42.74
CA GLY A 221 -35.16 18.85 -42.19
C GLY A 221 -34.20 18.35 -41.11
N ASP A 222 -34.59 17.47 -40.20
CA ASP A 222 -33.74 17.06 -39.08
C ASP A 222 -32.79 15.93 -39.50
N SER A 223 -31.56 16.30 -39.85
CA SER A 223 -30.44 15.37 -40.03
C SER A 223 -30.11 14.70 -38.70
N LEU A 224 -30.04 13.37 -38.67
CA LEU A 224 -29.57 12.61 -37.50
C LEU A 224 -28.16 13.00 -37.02
N LEU A 225 -27.35 13.61 -37.89
CA LEU A 225 -26.03 14.12 -37.52
C LEU A 225 -26.12 15.37 -36.63
N ASP A 226 -27.27 16.05 -36.65
CA ASP A 226 -27.57 17.22 -35.82
C ASP A 226 -28.41 16.85 -34.58
N ASP A 227 -28.81 15.59 -34.41
CA ASP A 227 -29.53 15.10 -33.22
C ASP A 227 -28.54 14.82 -32.07
N ASP A 228 -28.74 15.49 -30.93
CA ASP A 228 -27.94 15.38 -29.70
C ASP A 228 -27.81 13.94 -29.18
N ASP A 229 -28.69 13.03 -29.62
CA ASP A 229 -28.70 11.64 -29.17
C ASP A 229 -27.55 10.77 -29.69
N ALA A 230 -26.98 11.07 -30.86
CA ALA A 230 -25.80 10.36 -31.35
C ALA A 230 -24.55 10.74 -30.52
N SER A 231 -24.38 12.04 -30.27
CA SER A 231 -23.33 12.60 -29.40
C SER A 231 -23.49 12.10 -27.95
N GLY A 232 -24.71 12.16 -27.40
CA GLY A 232 -25.00 11.68 -26.06
C GLY A 232 -24.73 10.19 -25.85
N MET A 233 -24.93 9.35 -26.87
CA MET A 233 -24.58 7.93 -26.81
C MET A 233 -23.05 7.70 -26.82
N ALA A 234 -22.32 8.46 -27.63
CA ALA A 234 -20.87 8.43 -27.67
C ALA A 234 -20.25 8.89 -26.33
N ASP A 235 -20.73 10.01 -25.80
CA ASP A 235 -20.31 10.56 -24.51
C ASP A 235 -20.60 9.61 -23.35
N TYR A 236 -21.78 8.98 -23.37
CA TYR A 236 -22.15 7.99 -22.38
C TYR A 236 -21.21 6.77 -22.41
N ALA A 237 -20.94 6.25 -23.62
CA ALA A 237 -20.11 5.08 -23.83
C ALA A 237 -18.64 5.33 -23.49
N GLY A 238 -18.12 6.54 -23.77
CA GLY A 238 -16.73 6.93 -23.54
C GLY A 238 -16.43 7.48 -22.14
N GLY A 239 -17.38 8.19 -21.52
CA GLY A 239 -17.18 8.86 -20.25
C GLY A 239 -17.60 8.02 -19.05
N PRO A 240 -18.85 8.15 -18.58
CA PRO A 240 -19.24 7.63 -17.28
C PRO A 240 -19.38 6.10 -17.29
N TYR A 241 -19.70 5.45 -18.42
CA TYR A 241 -19.70 3.99 -18.52
C TYR A 241 -18.28 3.41 -18.38
N GLN A 242 -17.28 3.96 -19.10
CA GLN A 242 -15.90 3.52 -18.96
C GLN A 242 -15.34 3.77 -17.56
N ALA A 243 -15.69 4.90 -16.93
CA ALA A 243 -15.27 5.19 -15.55
C ALA A 243 -15.75 4.10 -14.56
N VAL A 244 -17.01 3.67 -14.68
CA VAL A 244 -17.56 2.58 -13.86
C VAL A 244 -16.90 1.24 -14.19
N LYS A 245 -16.60 1.00 -15.47
CA LYS A 245 -15.93 -0.21 -15.96
C LYS A 245 -14.48 -0.30 -15.51
N SER A 246 -13.76 0.81 -15.46
CA SER A 246 -12.35 0.88 -15.07
C SER A 246 -12.13 1.02 -13.55
N MET A 247 -13.20 1.20 -12.77
CA MET A 247 -13.12 1.29 -11.31
C MET A 247 -12.35 0.10 -10.71
N SER A 248 -11.30 0.41 -9.95
CA SER A 248 -10.43 -0.56 -9.29
C SER A 248 -11.19 -1.39 -8.24
N SER A 249 -10.72 -2.61 -8.01
CA SER A 249 -11.25 -3.51 -6.97
C SER A 249 -10.78 -3.14 -5.56
N MET A 250 -9.69 -2.37 -5.45
CA MET A 250 -9.10 -1.90 -4.20
C MET A 250 -8.67 -0.43 -4.36
N PRO A 251 -8.58 0.36 -3.28
CA PRO A 251 -8.11 1.74 -3.35
C PRO A 251 -6.58 1.77 -3.46
N LEU A 252 -6.05 1.11 -4.49
CA LEU A 252 -4.64 0.94 -4.78
C LEU A 252 -4.37 1.43 -6.21
N SER A 253 -3.43 2.36 -6.35
CA SER A 253 -2.89 2.78 -7.64
C SER A 253 -1.59 2.04 -7.93
N ARG A 254 -1.22 1.94 -9.22
CA ARG A 254 0.07 1.37 -9.64
C ARG A 254 1.26 2.11 -9.01
N GLY A 255 1.16 3.44 -8.90
CA GLY A 255 2.17 4.26 -8.25
C GLY A 255 2.37 3.91 -6.78
N ASN A 256 1.29 3.74 -6.01
CA ASN A 256 1.39 3.39 -4.59
C ASN A 256 2.00 1.99 -4.38
N LEU A 257 1.63 1.02 -5.23
CA LEU A 257 2.23 -0.31 -5.23
C LEU A 257 3.73 -0.24 -5.50
N LEU A 258 4.11 0.51 -6.54
CA LEU A 258 5.51 0.69 -6.92
C LEU A 258 6.31 1.33 -5.77
N THR A 259 5.76 2.35 -5.10
CA THR A 259 6.43 2.98 -3.94
C THR A 259 6.70 1.98 -2.82
N ILE A 260 5.74 1.11 -2.49
CA ILE A 260 5.91 0.11 -1.43
C ILE A 260 6.98 -0.92 -1.82
N VAL A 261 6.89 -1.46 -3.04
CA VAL A 261 7.85 -2.45 -3.55
C VAL A 261 9.24 -1.85 -3.62
N LEU A 262 9.37 -0.62 -4.14
CA LEU A 262 10.65 0.07 -4.25
C LEU A 262 11.27 0.31 -2.87
N MET A 263 10.49 0.78 -1.89
CA MET A 263 10.98 0.98 -0.53
C MET A 263 11.40 -0.34 0.14
N ALA A 264 10.78 -1.47 -0.19
CA ALA A 264 11.21 -2.78 0.29
C ALA A 264 12.50 -3.26 -0.39
N ALA A 265 12.67 -2.97 -1.68
CA ALA A 265 13.77 -3.49 -2.51
C ALA A 265 15.04 -2.62 -2.47
N VAL A 266 14.92 -1.29 -2.37
CA VAL A 266 16.05 -0.34 -2.35
C VAL A 266 17.11 -0.69 -1.29
N PRO A 267 16.75 -1.03 -0.04
CA PRO A 267 17.74 -1.45 0.96
C PRO A 267 18.55 -2.69 0.59
N LEU A 268 18.04 -3.53 -0.31
CA LEU A 268 18.66 -4.81 -0.69
C LEU A 268 19.65 -4.64 -1.86
N VAL A 269 19.66 -3.49 -2.52
CA VAL A 269 20.55 -3.20 -3.66
C VAL A 269 22.04 -3.43 -3.34
N PRO A 270 22.57 -3.07 -2.16
CA PRO A 270 23.97 -3.35 -1.82
C PRO A 270 24.36 -4.84 -1.90
N LEU A 271 23.44 -5.77 -1.62
CA LEU A 271 23.69 -7.22 -1.75
C LEU A 271 23.95 -7.63 -3.20
N VAL A 272 23.34 -6.95 -4.16
CA VAL A 272 23.56 -7.24 -5.57
C VAL A 272 25.00 -6.90 -5.97
N PHE A 273 25.54 -5.81 -5.44
CA PHE A 273 26.93 -5.41 -5.67
C PHE A 273 27.94 -6.34 -4.96
N LEU A 274 27.53 -7.01 -3.88
CA LEU A 274 28.32 -8.07 -3.25
C LEU A 274 28.41 -9.33 -4.13
N ALA A 275 27.36 -9.63 -4.91
CA ALA A 275 27.31 -10.80 -5.77
C ALA A 275 28.06 -10.62 -7.10
N MET A 276 27.98 -9.41 -7.70
CA MET A 276 28.57 -9.11 -9.00
C MET A 276 29.16 -7.69 -9.00
N PRO A 277 30.40 -7.49 -9.49
CA PRO A 277 30.95 -6.16 -9.72
C PRO A 277 30.06 -5.35 -10.67
N LEU A 278 29.95 -4.03 -10.47
CA LEU A 278 29.12 -3.12 -11.28
C LEU A 278 29.34 -3.28 -12.79
N ALA A 279 30.58 -3.57 -13.21
CA ALA A 279 30.96 -3.75 -14.61
C ALA A 279 30.25 -4.95 -15.26
N GLU A 280 30.17 -6.09 -14.57
CA GLU A 280 29.46 -7.27 -15.09
C GLU A 280 27.95 -7.08 -15.12
N LEU A 281 27.41 -6.32 -14.17
CA LEU A 281 25.98 -6.03 -14.09
C LEU A 281 25.52 -5.14 -15.25
N PHE A 282 26.29 -4.09 -15.56
CA PHE A 282 26.04 -3.28 -16.76
C PHE A 282 26.21 -4.11 -18.04
N ALA A 283 27.25 -4.94 -18.15
CA ALA A 283 27.45 -5.78 -19.32
C ALA A 283 26.25 -6.71 -19.60
N ARG A 284 25.68 -7.34 -18.55
CA ARG A 284 24.49 -8.21 -18.70
C ARG A 284 23.20 -7.45 -19.00
N ILE A 285 23.01 -6.26 -18.44
CA ILE A 285 21.83 -5.43 -18.75
C ILE A 285 21.91 -4.95 -20.20
N PHE A 286 23.08 -4.52 -20.67
CA PHE A 286 23.27 -4.13 -22.06
C PHE A 286 23.07 -5.31 -23.01
N SER A 287 23.58 -6.50 -22.70
CA SER A 287 23.42 -7.70 -23.54
C SER A 287 22.01 -8.31 -23.54
N THR A 288 21.10 -7.84 -22.68
CA THR A 288 19.70 -8.32 -22.64
C THR A 288 18.73 -7.30 -23.22
N LEU A 289 19.12 -6.03 -23.31
CA LEU A 289 18.35 -4.95 -23.93
C LEU A 289 18.75 -4.66 -25.38
N PHE A 290 19.98 -5.04 -25.78
CA PHE A 290 20.51 -4.97 -27.14
C PHE A 290 20.91 -6.37 -27.62
#